data_AF-A0A6C0KRZ4-F1
#
_entry.id   AF-A0A6C0KRZ4-F1
#
_cell.length_a   1.000
_cell.length_b   1.000
_cell.length_c   1.000
_cell.angle_alpha   90.00
_cell.angle_beta   90.00
_cell.angle_gamma   90.00
#
_symmetry.space_group_name_H-M   'P 1'
#
loop_
_entity.id
_entity.type
_entity.pdbx_description
1 polymer ?
#
loop_
_entity_poly.entity_id
_entity_poly.type
_entity_poly.pdbx_seq_one_letter_code
_entity_poly.pdbx_strand_id
1 'polypeptide(L)'
;MSNDIFYNFSNKIDSEDSSLKLNIDELYSKKQQQDLNVLKNYNNILLRIHNKIKYISKNMLNENCCWYVMPEMILGVPKYDHRDCTAYVIEKLRDNGFIVRYTHPNLLFISWKHWVPTYVRSEIKKRTGNSIDENGNIINEENSANSASNANTQAVNSEHMLFSNNKSIKTNANASTKDYKDIKTYKPSGNLIYNNSLLEKINIK
;
A
#
# COMPACT_ATOMS: atom_id res chain seq x y z
N MET A 1 51.77 -0.66 31.28
CA MET A 1 50.73 -1.49 31.95
C MET A 1 49.45 -0.69 31.89
N SER A 2 48.62 -0.98 30.90
CA SER A 2 47.35 -0.29 30.67
C SER A 2 46.32 -0.89 31.63
N ASN A 3 45.81 -0.08 32.55
CA ASN A 3 44.78 -0.49 33.49
C ASN A 3 43.43 -0.54 32.75
N ASP A 4 42.92 -1.75 32.55
CA ASP A 4 41.53 -2.02 32.17
C ASP A 4 40.60 -1.61 33.32
N ILE A 5 40.21 -0.33 33.36
CA ILE A 5 39.38 0.27 34.42
C ILE A 5 37.87 -0.03 34.26
N PHE A 6 37.44 -0.81 33.26
CA PHE A 6 36.02 -0.97 32.93
C PHE A 6 35.41 -2.36 33.07
N TYR A 7 36.05 -3.30 33.76
CA TYR A 7 35.43 -4.59 34.07
C TYR A 7 35.46 -4.89 35.57
N ASN A 8 34.62 -4.18 36.33
CA ASN A 8 34.30 -4.59 37.70
C ASN A 8 33.05 -5.47 37.68
N PHE A 9 33.22 -6.75 37.34
CA PHE A 9 32.20 -7.78 37.49
C PHE A 9 32.17 -8.21 38.97
N SER A 10 31.63 -7.35 39.84
CA SER A 10 31.38 -7.70 41.23
C SER A 10 30.14 -8.58 41.31
N ASN A 11 30.28 -9.86 40.97
CA ASN A 11 29.30 -10.87 41.32
C ASN A 11 29.58 -11.32 42.77
N LYS A 12 28.66 -10.98 43.67
CA LYS A 12 28.47 -11.74 44.91
C LYS A 12 28.09 -13.17 44.50
N ILE A 13 29.06 -14.08 44.56
CA ILE A 13 28.80 -15.52 44.48
C ILE A 13 28.37 -15.93 45.89
N ASP A 14 27.08 -15.79 46.17
CA ASP A 14 26.46 -16.42 47.34
C ASP A 14 25.98 -17.83 46.89
N SER A 15 26.74 -18.83 47.35
CA SER A 15 26.43 -20.26 47.58
C SER A 15 25.24 -20.94 46.90
N GLU A 16 25.57 -22.04 46.20
CA GLU A 16 24.84 -23.33 46.11
C GLU A 16 23.49 -23.37 45.39
N ASP A 17 23.52 -23.23 44.05
CA ASP A 17 23.05 -24.25 43.08
C ASP A 17 23.27 -23.76 41.63
N SER A 18 24.47 -23.20 41.37
CA SER A 18 24.83 -22.77 40.03
C SER A 18 25.17 -24.01 39.20
N SER A 19 24.20 -24.57 38.49
CA SER A 19 24.49 -25.44 37.34
C SER A 19 25.62 -24.80 36.55
N LEU A 20 26.77 -25.48 36.46
CA LEU A 20 27.92 -25.06 35.64
C LEU A 20 27.53 -24.79 34.18
N LYS A 21 26.38 -25.32 33.75
CA LYS A 21 25.78 -25.06 32.46
C LYS A 21 24.93 -23.79 32.50
N LEU A 22 25.47 -22.72 31.93
CA LEU A 22 24.75 -21.48 31.63
C LEU A 22 23.74 -21.71 30.51
N ASN A 23 22.52 -21.22 30.67
CA ASN A 23 21.54 -21.17 29.58
C ASN A 23 21.87 -20.00 28.65
N ILE A 24 22.22 -20.30 27.40
CA ILE A 24 22.58 -19.30 26.40
C ILE A 24 21.38 -18.38 26.08
N ASP A 25 20.15 -18.88 26.18
CA ASP A 25 18.95 -18.10 25.88
C ASP A 25 18.71 -16.97 26.89
N GLU A 26 19.09 -17.18 28.16
CA GLU A 26 18.94 -16.18 29.23
C GLU A 26 19.79 -14.93 28.95
N LEU A 27 20.88 -15.08 28.20
CA LEU A 27 21.72 -13.98 27.75
C LEU A 27 20.99 -13.00 26.80
N TYR A 28 19.93 -13.47 26.13
CA TYR A 28 19.13 -12.66 25.21
C TYR A 28 17.86 -12.07 25.84
N SER A 29 17.54 -12.41 27.09
CA SER A 29 16.32 -11.97 27.80
C SER A 29 16.13 -10.45 27.78
N LYS A 30 17.20 -9.69 28.07
CA LYS A 30 17.17 -8.21 28.05
C LYS A 30 16.91 -7.66 26.65
N LYS A 31 17.50 -8.27 25.61
CA LYS A 31 17.29 -7.85 24.22
C LYS A 31 15.83 -8.12 23.82
N GLN A 32 15.32 -9.32 24.11
CA GLN A 32 13.93 -9.66 23.84
C GLN A 32 12.98 -8.68 24.53
N GLN A 33 13.22 -8.34 25.80
CA GLN A 33 12.39 -7.37 26.52
C GLN A 33 12.42 -5.97 25.86
N GLN A 34 13.59 -5.53 25.37
CA GLN A 34 13.69 -4.29 24.61
C GLN A 34 12.87 -4.34 23.32
N ASP A 35 12.98 -5.42 22.55
CA ASP A 35 12.28 -5.59 21.27
C ASP A 35 10.74 -5.63 21.50
N LEU A 36 10.28 -6.30 22.55
CA LEU A 36 8.87 -6.31 22.96
C LEU A 36 8.37 -4.91 23.39
N ASN A 37 9.20 -4.13 24.07
CA ASN A 37 8.86 -2.76 24.46
C ASN A 37 8.71 -1.87 23.22
N VAL A 38 9.60 -1.98 22.22
CA VAL A 38 9.49 -1.25 20.95
C VAL A 38 8.16 -1.60 20.25
N LEU A 39 7.83 -2.89 20.14
CA LEU A 39 6.57 -3.33 19.55
C LEU A 39 5.35 -2.77 20.29
N LYS A 40 5.38 -2.76 21.62
CA LYS A 40 4.33 -2.16 22.46
C LYS A 40 4.15 -0.67 22.14
N ASN A 41 5.25 0.06 21.96
CA ASN A 41 5.20 1.48 21.60
C ASN A 41 4.59 1.72 20.22
N TYR A 42 4.94 0.90 19.23
CA TYR A 42 4.35 0.98 17.89
C TYR A 42 2.84 0.69 17.93
N ASN A 43 2.42 -0.31 18.71
CA ASN A 43 0.99 -0.61 18.91
C ASN A 43 0.24 0.56 19.57
N ASN A 44 0.86 1.26 20.53
CA ASN A 44 0.26 2.45 21.14
C ASN A 44 0.03 3.57 20.12
N ILE A 45 0.96 3.78 19.19
CA ILE A 45 0.83 4.78 18.12
C ILE A 45 -0.28 4.37 17.15
N LEU A 46 -0.32 3.10 16.76
CA LEU A 46 -1.39 2.55 15.92
C LEU A 46 -2.78 2.75 16.57
N LEU A 47 -2.91 2.51 17.88
CA LEU A 47 -4.15 2.75 18.62
C LEU A 47 -4.56 4.24 18.60
N ARG A 48 -3.61 5.16 18.71
CA ARG A 48 -3.88 6.61 18.59
C ARG A 48 -4.43 6.96 17.21
N ILE A 49 -3.87 6.37 16.16
CA ILE A 49 -4.34 6.57 14.79
C ILE A 49 -5.76 6.02 14.62
N HIS A 50 -6.04 4.81 15.10
CA HIS A 50 -7.39 4.24 15.05
C HIS A 50 -8.41 5.11 15.81
N ASN A 51 -8.06 5.64 16.97
CA ASN A 51 -8.92 6.55 17.71
C ASN A 51 -9.16 7.86 16.95
N LYS A 52 -8.14 8.39 16.27
CA LYS A 52 -8.27 9.57 15.42
C LYS A 52 -9.22 9.31 14.24
N ILE A 53 -9.09 8.16 13.58
CA ILE A 53 -9.99 7.72 12.49
C ILE A 53 -11.43 7.65 12.98
N LYS A 54 -11.67 6.97 14.12
CA LYS A 54 -13.01 6.87 14.73
C LYS A 54 -13.59 8.24 15.07
N TYR A 55 -12.78 9.14 15.63
CA TYR A 55 -13.21 10.49 15.94
C TYR A 55 -13.62 11.27 14.69
N ILE A 56 -12.82 11.23 13.63
CA ILE A 56 -13.14 11.91 12.36
C ILE A 56 -14.39 11.32 11.73
N SER A 57 -14.48 9.99 11.63
CA SER A 57 -15.66 9.32 11.07
C SER A 57 -16.96 9.68 11.81
N LYS A 58 -16.88 9.92 13.13
CA LYS A 58 -18.05 10.35 13.92
C LYS A 58 -18.44 11.81 13.69
N ASN A 59 -17.46 12.69 13.50
CA ASN A 59 -17.69 14.14 13.46
C ASN A 59 -17.86 14.68 12.03
N MET A 60 -17.20 14.05 11.05
CA MET A 60 -17.17 14.47 9.65
C MET A 60 -17.86 13.42 8.78
N LEU A 61 -19.18 13.50 8.68
CA LEU A 61 -20.00 12.50 7.97
C LEU A 61 -19.70 12.41 6.47
N ASN A 62 -19.23 13.51 5.87
CA ASN A 62 -18.99 13.60 4.43
C ASN A 62 -17.54 13.25 4.04
N GLU A 63 -16.63 13.16 5.02
CA GLU A 63 -15.20 12.96 4.80
C GLU A 63 -14.76 11.60 5.32
N ASN A 64 -14.37 10.72 4.40
CA ASN A 64 -13.90 9.37 4.70
C ASN A 64 -12.37 9.27 4.62
N CYS A 65 -11.67 10.31 5.07
CA CYS A 65 -10.22 10.38 5.10
C CYS A 65 -9.70 11.12 6.34
N CYS A 66 -8.42 10.90 6.65
CA CYS A 66 -7.74 11.45 7.81
C CYS A 66 -6.27 11.74 7.47
N TRP A 67 -5.80 12.88 7.96
CA TRP A 67 -4.38 13.23 7.99
C TRP A 67 -3.85 13.01 9.40
N TYR A 68 -2.73 12.30 9.51
CA TYR A 68 -2.06 12.04 10.79
C TYR A 68 -0.59 12.41 10.69
N VAL A 69 -0.11 13.22 11.64
CA VAL A 69 1.30 13.58 11.75
C VAL A 69 2.00 12.55 12.63
N MET A 70 2.97 11.84 12.07
CA MET A 70 3.77 10.87 12.79
C MET A 70 4.73 11.57 13.76
N PRO A 71 4.79 11.14 15.03
CA PRO A 71 5.79 11.64 15.96
C PRO A 71 7.21 11.28 15.50
N GLU A 72 8.09 12.26 15.37
CA GLU A 72 9.49 12.03 15.01
C GLU A 72 10.29 11.45 16.19
N MET A 73 9.96 11.87 17.41
CA MET A 73 10.53 11.36 18.65
C MET A 73 9.46 11.26 19.74
N ILE A 74 9.66 10.34 20.69
CA ILE A 74 8.79 10.15 21.85
C ILE A 74 9.65 10.19 23.12
N LEU A 75 9.37 11.15 23.99
CA LEU A 75 10.06 11.27 25.28
C LEU A 75 9.75 10.06 26.17
N GLY A 76 10.79 9.51 26.80
CA GLY A 76 10.67 8.36 27.69
C GLY A 76 10.59 7.00 26.98
N VAL A 77 10.66 6.96 25.64
CA VAL A 77 10.76 5.70 24.89
C VAL A 77 12.21 5.49 24.43
N PRO A 78 12.93 4.50 24.98
CA PRO A 78 14.26 4.18 24.50
C PRO A 78 14.20 3.57 23.08
N LYS A 79 15.18 3.90 22.24
CA LYS A 79 15.35 3.32 20.88
C LYS A 79 14.12 3.41 19.96
N TYR A 80 13.41 4.56 19.98
CA TYR A 80 12.35 4.81 19.02
C TYR A 80 12.92 5.19 17.65
N ASP A 81 12.64 4.39 16.62
CA ASP A 81 12.84 4.77 15.22
C ASP A 81 11.49 5.12 14.56
N HIS A 82 11.37 6.35 14.07
CA HIS A 82 10.17 6.83 13.39
C HIS A 82 9.97 6.16 12.03
N ARG A 83 11.04 5.76 11.33
CA ARG A 83 10.94 5.13 9.99
C ARG A 83 10.34 3.74 10.11
N ASP A 84 10.89 2.94 11.01
CA ASP A 84 10.40 1.60 11.32
C ASP A 84 8.97 1.64 11.88
N CYS A 85 8.70 2.60 12.79
CA CYS A 85 7.35 2.81 13.29
C CYS A 85 6.36 3.16 12.17
N THR A 86 6.76 4.02 11.24
CA THR A 86 5.90 4.44 10.13
C THR A 86 5.64 3.28 9.17
N ALA A 87 6.67 2.50 8.83
CA ALA A 87 6.52 1.31 8.01
C ALA A 87 5.58 0.28 8.65
N TYR A 88 5.77 0.00 9.94
CA TYR A 88 4.91 -0.91 10.72
C TYR A 88 3.44 -0.46 10.73
N VAL A 89 3.19 0.83 10.99
CA VAL A 89 1.84 1.40 11.01
C VAL A 89 1.20 1.32 9.62
N ILE A 90 1.94 1.63 8.57
CA ILE A 90 1.45 1.56 7.19
C ILE A 90 1.03 0.13 6.83
N GLU A 91 1.87 -0.86 7.14
CA GLU A 91 1.57 -2.27 6.91
C GLU A 91 0.29 -2.68 7.67
N LYS A 92 0.22 -2.40 8.97
CA LYS A 92 -0.95 -2.73 9.78
C LYS A 92 -2.23 -2.03 9.36
N LEU A 93 -2.16 -0.81 8.84
CA LEU A 93 -3.33 -0.13 8.31
C LEU A 93 -3.78 -0.72 6.97
N ARG A 94 -2.84 -1.14 6.11
CA ARG A 94 -3.16 -1.83 4.85
C ARG A 94 -3.77 -3.20 5.08
N ASP A 95 -3.27 -3.96 6.06
CA ASP A 95 -3.86 -5.25 6.48
C ASP A 95 -5.34 -5.08 6.89
N ASN A 96 -5.68 -3.94 7.49
CA ASN A 96 -7.05 -3.58 7.87
C ASN A 96 -7.90 -3.03 6.71
N GLY A 97 -7.38 -2.99 5.48
CA GLY A 97 -8.09 -2.51 4.30
C GLY A 97 -8.07 -0.99 4.10
N PHE A 98 -7.29 -0.23 4.87
CA PHE A 98 -7.18 1.22 4.65
C PHE A 98 -6.24 1.54 3.47
N ILE A 99 -6.60 2.55 2.67
CA ILE A 99 -5.68 3.14 1.69
C ILE A 99 -4.79 4.13 2.43
N VAL A 100 -3.49 3.87 2.44
CA VAL A 100 -2.51 4.68 3.16
C VAL A 100 -1.41 5.19 2.22
N ARG A 101 -1.17 6.50 2.26
CA ARG A 101 -0.09 7.18 1.52
C ARG A 101 0.76 8.01 2.46
N TYR A 102 2.08 7.85 2.36
CA TYR A 102 3.03 8.65 3.13
C TYR A 102 3.48 9.87 2.31
N THR A 103 3.52 11.03 2.96
CA THR A 103 3.96 12.30 2.40
C THR A 103 5.06 12.88 3.30
N HIS A 104 6.21 13.20 2.71
CA HIS A 104 7.34 13.79 3.42
C HIS A 104 6.95 15.17 4.01
N PRO A 105 7.36 15.53 5.24
CA PRO A 105 8.35 14.85 6.10
C PRO A 105 7.82 13.76 7.04
N ASN A 106 6.59 13.86 7.56
CA ASN A 106 6.08 12.94 8.59
C ASN A 106 4.55 12.77 8.50
N LEU A 107 3.96 13.06 7.34
CA LEU A 107 2.52 13.13 7.17
C LEU A 107 1.97 11.84 6.56
N LEU A 108 0.97 11.27 7.23
CA LEU A 108 0.28 10.07 6.79
C LEU A 108 -1.14 10.42 6.34
N PHE A 109 -1.45 10.11 5.08
CA PHE A 109 -2.80 10.15 4.55
C PHE A 109 -3.44 8.77 4.68
N ILE A 110 -4.63 8.72 5.28
CA ILE A 110 -5.40 7.50 5.50
C ILE A 110 -6.80 7.73 4.92
N SER A 111 -7.29 6.80 4.10
CA SER A 111 -8.61 6.88 3.48
C SER A 111 -9.33 5.53 3.51
N TRP A 112 -10.62 5.58 3.82
CA TRP A 112 -11.56 4.45 3.73
C TRP A 112 -12.76 4.78 2.83
N LYS A 113 -12.62 5.78 1.95
CA LYS A 113 -13.70 6.19 1.03
C LYS A 113 -14.12 5.09 0.05
N HIS A 114 -13.23 4.16 -0.25
CA HIS A 114 -13.48 3.05 -1.16
C HIS A 114 -14.34 1.94 -0.52
N TRP A 115 -14.51 1.97 0.80
CA TRP A 115 -15.26 0.94 1.52
C TRP A 115 -16.76 1.17 1.38
N VAL A 116 -17.48 0.14 0.94
CA VAL A 116 -18.94 0.19 0.78
C VAL A 116 -19.62 -0.41 2.03
N PRO A 117 -20.39 0.39 2.81
CA PRO A 117 -21.07 -0.12 3.99
C PRO A 117 -22.08 -1.23 3.67
N THR A 118 -22.27 -2.15 4.62
CA THR A 118 -23.18 -3.30 4.47
C THR A 118 -24.62 -2.89 4.15
N TYR A 119 -25.11 -1.78 4.69
CA TYR A 119 -26.48 -1.29 4.40
C TYR A 119 -26.62 -0.93 2.91
N VAL A 120 -25.63 -0.23 2.33
CA VAL A 120 -25.60 0.12 0.91
C VAL A 120 -25.52 -1.14 0.04
N ARG A 121 -24.64 -2.09 0.40
CA ARG A 121 -24.52 -3.37 -0.33
C ARG A 121 -25.84 -4.14 -0.36
N SER A 122 -26.56 -4.16 0.76
CA SER A 122 -27.86 -4.83 0.89
C SER A 122 -28.93 -4.17 0.01
N GLU A 123 -28.94 -2.85 -0.06
CA GLU A 123 -29.85 -2.10 -0.93
C GLU A 123 -29.56 -2.31 -2.41
N ILE A 124 -28.28 -2.29 -2.82
CA ILE A 124 -27.92 -2.51 -4.22
C ILE A 124 -28.28 -3.95 -4.64
N LYS A 125 -28.06 -4.93 -3.77
CA LYS A 125 -28.46 -6.33 -4.02
C LYS A 125 -29.97 -6.46 -4.20
N LYS A 126 -30.79 -5.79 -3.38
CA LYS A 126 -32.26 -5.79 -3.52
C LYS A 126 -32.73 -5.14 -4.82
N ARG A 127 -32.07 -4.08 -5.27
CA ARG A 127 -32.47 -3.33 -6.48
C ARG A 127 -31.97 -3.95 -7.78
N THR A 128 -30.73 -4.44 -7.79
CA THR A 128 -30.02 -4.87 -9.01
C THR A 128 -29.97 -6.39 -9.14
N GLY A 129 -30.20 -7.13 -8.06
CA GLY A 129 -30.04 -8.60 -8.02
C GLY A 129 -28.59 -9.06 -7.86
N ASN A 130 -27.61 -8.18 -8.09
CA ASN A 130 -26.19 -8.52 -8.07
C ASN A 130 -25.59 -8.35 -6.67
N SER A 131 -24.75 -9.30 -6.24
CA SER A 131 -23.98 -9.18 -4.99
C SER A 131 -22.71 -8.37 -5.24
N ILE A 132 -22.37 -7.47 -4.32
CA ILE A 132 -21.23 -6.54 -4.42
C ILE A 132 -20.29 -6.75 -3.24
N ASP A 133 -19.00 -6.67 -3.51
CA ASP A 133 -17.91 -6.80 -2.55
C ASP A 133 -17.65 -5.51 -1.74
N GLU A 134 -16.80 -5.58 -0.72
CA GLU A 134 -16.39 -4.48 0.17
C GLU A 134 -15.82 -3.27 -0.58
N ASN A 135 -15.12 -3.54 -1.69
CA ASN A 135 -14.52 -2.53 -2.56
C ASN A 135 -15.45 -2.05 -3.69
N GLY A 136 -16.70 -2.52 -3.74
CA GLY A 136 -17.67 -2.11 -4.77
C GLY A 136 -17.63 -2.92 -6.07
N ASN A 137 -16.87 -4.00 -6.13
CA ASN A 137 -16.80 -4.89 -7.30
C ASN A 137 -18.00 -5.86 -7.32
N ILE A 138 -18.52 -6.17 -8.51
CA ILE A 138 -19.62 -7.14 -8.66
C ILE A 138 -19.05 -8.56 -8.49
N ILE A 139 -19.63 -9.32 -7.58
CA ILE A 139 -19.29 -10.73 -7.36
C ILE A 139 -20.05 -11.55 -8.40
N ASN A 140 -19.36 -11.91 -9.49
CA ASN A 140 -19.85 -12.93 -10.43
C ASN A 140 -19.30 -14.28 -9.96
N GLU A 141 -20.17 -15.21 -9.59
CA GLU A 141 -19.79 -16.54 -9.08
C GLU A 141 -18.93 -17.36 -10.07
N GLU A 142 -18.92 -16.99 -11.35
CA GLU A 142 -18.17 -17.67 -12.42
C GLU A 142 -16.65 -17.41 -12.41
N ASN A 143 -16.15 -16.41 -11.68
CA ASN A 143 -14.73 -16.02 -11.71
C ASN A 143 -13.87 -16.53 -10.54
N SER A 144 -14.43 -17.31 -9.62
CA SER A 144 -13.71 -17.71 -8.38
C SER A 144 -12.64 -18.80 -8.59
N ALA A 145 -12.56 -19.44 -9.77
CA ALA A 145 -11.63 -20.54 -10.03
C ALA A 145 -10.24 -20.13 -10.59
N ASN A 146 -10.04 -18.88 -11.03
CA ASN A 146 -8.85 -18.50 -11.81
C ASN A 146 -7.86 -17.53 -11.13
N SER A 147 -8.01 -17.22 -9.85
CA SER A 147 -7.15 -16.24 -9.16
C SER A 147 -5.99 -16.82 -8.35
N ALA A 148 -5.73 -18.14 -8.41
CA ALA A 148 -4.68 -18.80 -7.63
C ALA A 148 -3.31 -18.95 -8.34
N SER A 149 -3.09 -18.27 -9.47
CA SER A 149 -1.81 -18.27 -10.16
C SER A 149 -1.53 -16.88 -10.75
N ASN A 150 -0.83 -16.06 -9.97
CA ASN A 150 0.23 -15.13 -10.39
C ASN A 150 0.47 -14.10 -9.28
N ALA A 151 1.35 -14.45 -8.34
CA ALA A 151 2.16 -13.45 -7.66
C ALA A 151 2.99 -12.72 -8.74
N ASN A 152 3.00 -11.38 -8.68
CA ASN A 152 3.58 -10.42 -9.62
C ASN A 152 2.69 -10.00 -10.79
N THR A 153 1.68 -9.19 -10.49
CA THR A 153 1.22 -8.16 -11.43
C THR A 153 1.27 -6.81 -10.74
N GLN A 154 2.33 -6.07 -11.08
CA GLN A 154 2.37 -4.63 -10.99
C GLN A 154 1.05 -4.06 -11.51
N ALA A 155 0.50 -3.09 -10.78
CA ALA A 155 -0.62 -2.27 -11.23
C ALA A 155 -0.36 -1.82 -12.68
N VAL A 156 -1.05 -2.45 -13.62
CA VAL A 156 -1.04 -2.02 -15.02
C VAL A 156 -1.89 -0.78 -15.08
N ASN A 157 -1.20 0.34 -14.84
CA ASN A 157 -1.58 1.64 -15.32
C ASN A 157 -2.01 1.48 -16.78
N SER A 158 -3.25 1.86 -17.08
CA SER A 158 -3.79 2.04 -18.43
C SER A 158 -2.95 2.99 -19.30
N GLU A 159 -1.88 3.58 -18.75
CA GLU A 159 -0.93 4.45 -19.41
C GLU A 159 0.28 3.72 -20.01
N HIS A 160 0.60 2.48 -19.62
CA HIS A 160 1.80 1.79 -20.11
C HIS A 160 1.62 1.12 -21.50
N MET A 161 0.38 0.95 -21.97
CA MET A 161 0.10 0.55 -23.36
C MET A 161 0.31 1.69 -24.37
N LEU A 162 0.51 2.94 -23.91
CA LEU A 162 0.66 4.11 -24.78
C LEU A 162 2.09 4.28 -25.32
N PHE A 163 3.10 3.62 -24.74
CA PHE A 163 4.52 3.87 -25.07
C PHE A 163 5.31 2.65 -25.55
N SER A 164 4.70 1.47 -25.65
CA SER A 164 5.33 0.31 -26.28
C SER A 164 4.93 0.21 -27.74
N ASN A 165 5.56 1.00 -28.60
CA ASN A 165 5.71 0.68 -30.02
C ASN A 165 7.03 1.26 -30.56
N ASN A 166 8.14 0.66 -30.12
CA ASN A 166 9.40 0.70 -30.85
C ASN A 166 9.25 -0.18 -32.11
N LYS A 167 8.64 0.36 -33.16
CA LYS A 167 8.73 -0.22 -34.51
C LYS A 167 9.23 0.86 -35.45
N SER A 168 10.50 0.73 -35.85
CA SER A 168 11.16 1.63 -36.79
C SER A 168 10.32 1.77 -38.06
N ILE A 169 9.89 2.98 -38.37
CA ILE A 169 9.30 3.29 -39.66
C ILE A 169 10.45 3.30 -40.68
N LYS A 170 10.50 2.28 -41.54
CA LYS A 170 11.29 2.33 -42.77
C LYS A 170 10.56 3.26 -43.75
N THR A 171 11.14 4.42 -44.02
CA THR A 171 10.70 5.28 -45.12
C THR A 171 11.28 4.74 -46.42
N ASN A 172 10.43 4.08 -47.22
CA ASN A 172 10.75 3.82 -48.63
C ASN A 172 10.68 5.16 -49.38
N ALA A 173 11.82 5.79 -49.58
CA ALA A 173 11.98 6.84 -50.55
C ALA A 173 12.03 6.20 -51.95
N ASN A 174 10.99 6.40 -52.76
CA ASN A 174 11.08 6.35 -54.23
C ASN A 174 9.84 7.01 -54.87
N ALA A 175 10.15 7.79 -55.91
CA ALA A 175 9.31 8.11 -57.09
C ALA A 175 8.29 9.28 -57.02
N SER A 176 8.76 10.40 -57.60
CA SER A 176 8.19 11.12 -58.75
C SER A 176 6.75 11.66 -58.76
N THR A 177 6.68 12.95 -59.14
CA THR A 177 5.62 13.67 -59.88
C THR A 177 4.27 13.92 -59.19
N LYS A 178 3.83 15.19 -59.28
CA LYS A 178 2.65 15.78 -58.65
C LYS A 178 1.35 15.17 -59.19
N ASP A 179 0.53 14.62 -58.30
CA ASP A 179 -0.92 14.45 -58.50
C ASP A 179 -1.63 14.73 -57.16
N TYR A 180 -2.54 15.70 -57.15
CA TYR A 180 -3.38 16.00 -55.99
C TYR A 180 -4.39 14.84 -55.80
N LYS A 181 -4.56 14.36 -54.57
CA LYS A 181 -5.58 13.34 -54.25
C LYS A 181 -6.89 14.03 -53.91
N ASP A 182 -8.00 13.51 -54.46
CA ASP A 182 -9.35 13.94 -54.09
C ASP A 182 -9.55 13.74 -52.57
N ILE A 183 -10.15 14.74 -51.91
CA ILE A 183 -10.35 14.76 -50.45
C ILE A 183 -11.13 13.53 -49.95
N LYS A 184 -11.97 12.93 -50.81
CA LYS A 184 -12.75 11.73 -50.50
C LYS A 184 -11.89 10.47 -50.34
N THR A 185 -10.67 10.45 -50.88
CA THR A 185 -9.76 9.29 -50.80
C THR A 185 -8.76 9.41 -49.66
N TYR A 186 -8.83 10.45 -48.83
CA TYR A 186 -7.95 10.63 -47.68
C TYR A 186 -8.22 9.57 -46.61
N LYS A 187 -7.26 8.65 -46.44
CA LYS A 187 -7.19 7.74 -45.28
C LYS A 187 -6.05 8.21 -44.39
N PRO A 188 -6.31 8.70 -43.17
CA PRO A 188 -5.25 9.14 -42.28
C PRO A 188 -4.36 7.96 -41.90
N SER A 189 -3.14 7.94 -42.44
CA SER A 189 -2.10 6.98 -42.06
C SER A 189 -1.28 7.56 -40.91
N GLY A 190 -1.56 7.11 -39.70
CA GLY A 190 -0.88 7.50 -38.47
C GLY A 190 -1.47 6.69 -37.32
N ASN A 191 -0.71 6.50 -36.24
CA ASN A 191 -1.16 5.74 -35.08
C ASN A 191 -2.20 6.58 -34.30
N LEU A 192 -3.42 6.65 -34.82
CA LEU A 192 -4.51 7.48 -34.30
C LEU A 192 -4.90 6.98 -32.91
N ILE A 193 -4.91 7.92 -31.95
CA ILE A 193 -5.33 7.66 -30.56
C ILE A 193 -6.80 7.22 -30.49
N TYR A 194 -7.61 7.62 -31.47
CA TYR A 194 -9.00 7.23 -31.61
C TYR A 194 -9.17 6.26 -32.77
N ASN A 195 -9.32 4.96 -32.44
CA ASN A 195 -9.64 3.93 -33.41
C ASN A 195 -11.17 3.82 -33.59
N ASN A 196 -11.63 3.43 -34.77
CA ASN A 196 -13.06 3.18 -35.03
C ASN A 196 -13.67 2.17 -34.05
N SER A 197 -12.90 1.19 -33.58
CA SER A 197 -13.35 0.24 -32.54
C SER A 197 -13.62 0.89 -31.19
N LEU A 198 -12.91 1.99 -30.87
CA LEU A 198 -13.15 2.79 -29.68
C LEU A 198 -14.44 3.60 -29.81
N LEU A 199 -14.68 4.18 -31.00
CA LEU A 199 -15.88 4.95 -31.31
C LEU A 199 -17.14 4.08 -31.27
N GLU A 200 -17.09 2.85 -31.79
CA GLU A 200 -18.20 1.88 -31.67
C GLU A 200 -18.53 1.54 -30.21
N LYS A 201 -17.52 1.44 -29.34
CA LYS A 201 -17.74 1.23 -27.90
C LYS A 201 -18.33 2.44 -27.17
N ILE A 202 -18.12 3.66 -27.69
CA ILE A 202 -18.71 4.87 -27.11
C ILE A 202 -20.15 5.05 -27.61
N ASN A 203 -20.46 4.56 -28.81
CA ASN A 203 -21.78 4.66 -29.42
C ASN A 203 -22.71 3.53 -28.92
N ILE A 204 -22.85 3.42 -27.60
CA ILE A 204 -23.79 2.53 -26.96
C ILE A 204 -25.20 3.11 -27.16
N LYS A 205 -26.05 2.31 -27.79
CA LYS A 205 -27.46 2.59 -28.09
C LYS A 205 -28.34 2.31 -26.88
#